data_AF-A0A842Y5W2-F1
#
_entry.id   AF-A0A842Y5W2-F1
#
_cell.length_a   1.000
_cell.length_b   1.000
_cell.length_c   1.000
_cell.angle_alpha   90.00
_cell.angle_beta   90.00
_cell.angle_gamma   90.00
#
_symmetry.space_group_name_H-M   'P 1'
#
loop_
_entity.id
_entity.type
_entity.pdbx_description
1 polymer ?
#
loop_
_entity_poly.entity_id
_entity_poly.type
_entity_poly.pdbx_seq_one_letter_code
_entity_poly.pdbx_strand_id
1 'polypeptide(L)'
;MIKKIRILIILILLISGVFINGCVQEKTSTVPTEIPTIHPTTTIPAIDTEIYCISNETGIQMTHSEAWDIAENSECVMEGSLKDSSVCNEYTGTWWIDLEPLIEKPGCNPACVVNVNTKTTEINWRCTGALPPNSSDF
;
A
#
# COMPACT_ATOMS: atom_id res chain seq x y z
N MET A 1 21.81 -20.74 22.62
CA MET A 1 23.01 -19.87 22.47
C MET A 1 22.80 -18.64 21.57
N ILE A 2 21.82 -18.64 20.65
CA ILE A 2 21.58 -17.55 19.68
C ILE A 2 21.02 -16.25 20.30
N LYS A 3 20.24 -16.32 21.40
CA LYS A 3 19.66 -15.12 22.05
C LYS A 3 20.70 -14.18 22.69
N LYS A 4 21.84 -14.70 23.16
CA LYS A 4 22.89 -13.88 23.81
C LYS A 4 23.78 -13.14 22.79
N ILE A 5 23.91 -13.68 21.57
CA ILE A 5 24.70 -13.07 20.49
C ILE A 5 24.00 -11.83 19.90
N ARG A 6 22.65 -11.83 19.83
CA ARG A 6 21.88 -10.68 19.30
C ARG A 6 21.93 -9.44 20.21
N ILE A 7 22.00 -9.61 21.53
CA ILE A 7 22.06 -8.50 22.48
C ILE A 7 23.43 -7.80 22.44
N LEU A 8 24.51 -8.53 22.15
CA LEU A 8 25.87 -7.97 22.08
C LEU A 8 26.08 -7.10 20.82
N ILE A 9 25.42 -7.42 19.71
CA ILE A 9 25.51 -6.65 18.45
C ILE A 9 24.79 -5.30 18.56
N ILE A 10 23.71 -5.22 19.34
CA ILE A 10 22.93 -3.98 19.52
C ILE A 10 23.69 -2.96 20.39
N LEU A 11 24.50 -3.42 21.36
CA LEU A 11 25.31 -2.52 22.21
C LEU A 11 26.52 -1.91 21.48
N ILE A 12 27.07 -2.60 20.47
CA ILE A 12 28.24 -2.09 19.72
C ILE A 12 27.84 -0.97 18.74
N LEU A 13 26.60 -1.00 18.21
CA LEU A 13 26.12 -0.01 17.24
C LEU A 13 25.75 1.35 17.86
N LEU A 14 25.64 1.45 19.19
CA LEU A 14 25.31 2.71 19.88
C LEU A 14 26.54 3.59 20.23
N ILE A 15 27.77 3.10 19.99
CA ILE A 15 29.01 3.79 20.39
C ILE A 15 29.69 4.50 19.20
N SER A 16 29.28 4.23 17.96
CA SER A 16 29.82 4.90 16.76
C SER A 16 29.00 6.14 16.38
N GLY A 17 28.89 7.07 17.31
CA GLY A 17 28.60 8.47 16.97
C GLY A 17 29.87 9.12 16.43
N VAL A 18 29.95 9.37 15.13
CA VAL A 18 30.95 10.26 14.55
C VAL A 18 30.24 11.35 13.75
N PHE A 19 30.34 12.56 14.28
CA PHE A 19 29.98 13.83 13.66
C PHE A 19 30.77 14.02 12.35
N ILE A 20 30.07 14.38 11.28
CA ILE A 20 30.67 15.09 10.14
C ILE A 20 29.88 16.38 9.90
N ASN A 21 30.51 17.48 10.30
CA ASN A 21 30.22 18.84 9.88
C ASN A 21 30.70 19.05 8.42
N GLY A 22 29.95 19.86 7.66
CA GLY A 22 30.40 20.53 6.41
C GLY A 22 30.23 19.69 5.14
N CYS A 23 29.80 20.21 3.99
CA CYS A 23 29.86 21.58 3.50
C CYS A 23 28.65 21.94 2.62
N VAL A 24 28.26 23.21 2.68
CA VAL A 24 27.53 23.95 1.65
C VAL A 24 28.25 23.80 0.31
N GLN A 25 27.50 23.46 -0.74
CA GLN A 25 27.91 23.59 -2.13
C GLN A 25 26.80 24.34 -2.87
N GLU A 26 26.97 25.65 -3.04
CA GLU A 26 26.31 26.37 -4.12
C GLU A 26 26.88 25.84 -5.43
N LYS A 27 26.06 25.10 -6.18
CA LYS A 27 26.37 24.79 -7.57
C LYS A 27 25.37 25.49 -8.46
N THR A 28 25.79 26.67 -8.91
CA THR A 28 25.22 27.41 -10.05
C THR A 28 25.11 26.47 -11.24
N SER A 29 23.88 26.02 -11.52
CA SER A 29 23.57 25.27 -12.72
C SER A 29 23.14 26.25 -13.80
N THR A 30 24.06 26.50 -14.74
CA THR A 30 23.81 27.21 -15.99
C THR A 30 22.71 26.49 -16.77
N VAL A 31 21.53 27.11 -16.82
CA VAL A 31 20.40 26.74 -17.68
C VAL A 31 20.81 26.94 -19.14
N PRO A 32 20.79 25.90 -19.98
CA PRO A 32 20.83 26.08 -21.43
C PRO A 32 19.52 26.75 -21.87
N THR A 33 19.65 27.91 -22.51
CA THR A 33 18.57 28.57 -23.23
C THR A 33 18.19 27.71 -24.43
N GLU A 34 17.28 26.76 -24.22
CA GLU A 34 16.52 26.15 -25.30
C GLU A 34 15.29 27.01 -25.58
N ILE A 35 15.13 27.34 -26.86
CA ILE A 35 14.04 28.12 -27.42
C ILE A 35 12.73 27.38 -27.13
N PRO A 36 11.75 27.99 -26.44
CA PRO A 36 10.47 27.35 -26.22
C PRO A 36 9.70 27.28 -27.54
N THR A 37 9.68 26.08 -28.13
CA THR A 37 8.66 25.71 -29.11
C THR A 37 7.33 25.71 -28.36
N ILE A 38 6.50 26.71 -28.67
CA ILE A 38 5.18 26.93 -28.09
C ILE A 38 4.28 25.79 -28.54
N HIS A 39 4.29 24.69 -27.81
CA HIS A 39 3.24 23.69 -27.89
C HIS A 39 2.23 24.04 -26.78
N PRO A 40 0.94 24.21 -27.08
CA PRO A 40 -0.07 24.39 -26.05
C PRO A 40 -0.24 23.06 -25.29
N THR A 41 0.64 22.82 -24.32
CA THR A 41 0.39 21.82 -23.30
C THR A 41 -0.57 22.45 -22.30
N THR A 42 -1.85 22.13 -22.46
CA THR A 42 -2.86 22.37 -21.43
C THR A 42 -2.46 21.55 -20.21
N THR A 43 -1.74 22.18 -19.27
CA THR A 43 -1.57 21.67 -17.91
C THR A 43 -2.94 21.74 -17.24
N ILE A 44 -3.73 20.69 -17.38
CA ILE A 44 -4.90 20.47 -16.54
C ILE A 44 -4.34 20.20 -15.13
N PRO A 45 -4.69 21.00 -14.10
CA PRO A 45 -4.38 20.64 -12.73
C PRO A 45 -5.09 19.32 -12.43
N ALA A 46 -4.32 18.28 -12.12
CA ALA A 46 -4.87 17.03 -11.61
C ALA A 46 -5.61 17.37 -10.31
N ILE A 47 -6.95 17.35 -10.36
CA ILE A 47 -7.78 17.47 -9.17
C ILE A 47 -7.65 16.12 -8.46
N ASP A 48 -6.70 16.05 -7.54
CA ASP A 48 -6.54 14.96 -6.59
C ASP A 48 -7.78 14.95 -5.67
N THR A 49 -8.79 14.18 -6.09
CA THR A 49 -10.03 14.05 -5.32
C THR A 49 -9.81 12.89 -4.37
N GLU A 50 -9.29 13.19 -3.19
CA GLU A 50 -9.07 12.19 -2.15
C GLU A 50 -10.41 11.52 -1.77
N ILE A 51 -10.47 10.20 -1.87
CA ILE A 51 -11.67 9.41 -1.59
C ILE A 51 -11.65 8.94 -0.14
N TYR A 52 -12.78 9.07 0.55
CA TYR A 52 -12.96 8.71 1.95
C TYR A 52 -13.93 7.52 2.08
N CYS A 53 -13.68 6.68 3.08
CA CYS A 53 -14.64 5.70 3.58
C CYS A 53 -15.10 6.14 4.97
N ILE A 54 -16.41 6.22 5.18
CA ILE A 54 -17.01 6.63 6.45
C ILE A 54 -17.71 5.41 7.05
N SER A 55 -17.37 5.05 8.30
CA SER A 55 -18.10 4.01 9.01
C SER A 55 -19.47 4.52 9.43
N ASN A 56 -20.53 3.85 9.00
CA ASN A 56 -21.90 4.19 9.43
C ASN A 56 -22.15 3.92 10.91
N GLU A 57 -21.35 3.07 11.54
CA GLU A 57 -21.46 2.76 12.97
C GLU A 57 -20.95 3.90 13.86
N THR A 58 -19.80 4.48 13.50
CA THR A 58 -19.07 5.40 14.39
C THR A 58 -18.93 6.82 13.81
N GLY A 59 -19.13 7.00 12.51
CA GLY A 59 -18.82 8.24 11.78
C GLY A 59 -17.32 8.48 11.57
N ILE A 60 -16.45 7.55 11.98
CA ILE A 60 -15.00 7.64 11.73
C ILE A 60 -14.76 7.49 10.23
N GLN A 61 -13.83 8.28 9.71
CA GLN A 61 -13.44 8.24 8.31
C GLN A 61 -11.97 7.83 8.13
N MET A 62 -11.67 7.24 6.97
CA MET A 62 -10.33 6.88 6.54
C MET A 62 -10.20 7.14 5.04
N THR A 63 -9.12 7.79 4.62
CA THR A 63 -8.85 8.04 3.21
C THR A 63 -8.37 6.76 2.53
N HIS A 64 -8.53 6.66 1.21
CA HIS A 64 -7.99 5.53 0.47
C HIS A 64 -6.46 5.41 0.65
N SER A 65 -5.73 6.53 0.65
CA SER A 65 -4.27 6.53 0.85
C SER A 65 -3.89 6.01 2.24
N GLU A 66 -4.61 6.40 3.28
CA GLU A 66 -4.36 5.88 4.63
C GLU A 66 -4.63 4.37 4.71
N ALA A 67 -5.71 3.91 4.07
CA ALA A 67 -6.03 2.48 4.00
C ALA A 67 -4.94 1.69 3.27
N TRP A 68 -4.41 2.26 2.17
CA TRP A 68 -3.31 1.71 1.41
C TRP A 68 -2.05 1.56 2.26
N ASP A 69 -1.64 2.62 2.96
CA ASP A 69 -0.46 2.59 3.83
C ASP A 69 -0.60 1.53 4.93
N ILE A 70 -1.78 1.39 5.53
CA ILE A 70 -2.05 0.36 6.53
C ILE A 70 -1.94 -1.04 5.90
N ALA A 71 -2.51 -1.25 4.71
CA ALA A 71 -2.46 -2.54 4.02
C ALA A 71 -1.03 -2.91 3.60
N GLU A 72 -0.25 -1.97 3.08
CA GLU A 72 1.13 -2.17 2.63
C GLU A 72 2.07 -2.56 3.80
N ASN A 73 1.77 -2.04 5.00
CA ASN A 73 2.51 -2.35 6.22
C ASN A 73 1.93 -3.51 7.04
N SER A 74 1.02 -4.31 6.46
CA SER A 74 0.34 -5.42 7.14
C SER A 74 0.76 -6.80 6.64
N GLU A 75 0.15 -7.85 7.19
CA GLU A 75 0.36 -9.22 6.72
C GLU A 75 -0.22 -9.47 5.32
N CYS A 76 -1.07 -8.59 4.79
CA CYS A 76 -1.67 -8.73 3.46
C CYS A 76 -0.61 -8.84 2.35
N VAL A 77 0.52 -8.12 2.46
CA VAL A 77 1.59 -8.17 1.45
C VAL A 77 2.35 -9.50 1.43
N MET A 78 2.15 -10.36 2.44
CA MET A 78 2.68 -11.72 2.43
C MET A 78 1.83 -12.67 1.57
N GLU A 79 0.56 -12.35 1.29
CA GLU A 79 -0.32 -13.16 0.44
C GLU A 79 -0.33 -12.69 -1.02
N GLY A 80 0.01 -11.44 -1.30
CA GLY A 80 -0.10 -10.85 -2.63
C GLY A 80 0.34 -9.39 -2.70
N SER A 81 0.38 -8.84 -3.91
CA SER A 81 0.59 -7.40 -4.11
C SER A 81 -0.76 -6.67 -4.08
N LEU A 82 -0.82 -5.47 -3.48
CA LEU A 82 -2.02 -4.63 -3.52
C LEU A 82 -2.29 -4.17 -4.95
N LYS A 83 -3.58 -4.08 -5.31
CA LYS A 83 -4.06 -3.55 -6.60
C LYS A 83 -4.76 -2.23 -6.38
N ASP A 84 -4.74 -1.37 -7.39
CA ASP A 84 -5.45 -0.09 -7.37
C ASP A 84 -6.98 -0.25 -7.26
N SER A 85 -7.51 -1.46 -7.49
CA SER A 85 -8.93 -1.74 -7.30
C SER A 85 -9.27 -1.86 -5.82
N SER A 86 -10.08 -0.91 -5.35
CA SER A 86 -10.56 -0.87 -3.98
C SER A 86 -12.01 -0.41 -3.88
N VAL A 87 -12.68 -0.81 -2.80
CA VAL A 87 -14.07 -0.44 -2.51
C VAL A 87 -14.24 -0.16 -1.02
N CYS A 88 -14.91 0.95 -0.70
CA CYS A 88 -15.38 1.20 0.66
C CYS A 88 -16.72 0.49 0.89
N ASN A 89 -16.82 -0.22 2.01
CA ASN A 89 -18.07 -0.69 2.58
C ASN A 89 -18.36 0.14 3.84
N GLU A 90 -19.14 1.20 3.69
CA GLU A 90 -19.51 2.11 4.79
C GLU A 90 -20.34 1.41 5.88
N TYR A 91 -21.13 0.40 5.51
CA TYR A 91 -21.97 -0.35 6.45
C TYR A 91 -21.12 -1.09 7.48
N THR A 92 -20.03 -1.73 7.05
CA THR A 92 -19.08 -2.39 7.95
C THR A 92 -17.92 -1.49 8.37
N GLY A 93 -17.82 -0.28 7.81
CA GLY A 93 -16.67 0.60 8.00
C GLY A 93 -15.36 -0.06 7.57
N THR A 94 -15.31 -0.61 6.36
CA THR A 94 -14.10 -1.29 5.86
C THR A 94 -13.72 -0.85 4.45
N TRP A 95 -12.42 -0.67 4.24
CA TRP A 95 -11.84 -0.62 2.90
C TRP A 95 -11.49 -2.03 2.46
N TRP A 96 -11.82 -2.37 1.21
CA TRP A 96 -11.44 -3.63 0.57
C TRP A 96 -10.49 -3.29 -0.56
N ILE A 97 -9.22 -3.63 -0.43
CA ILE A 97 -8.20 -3.41 -1.45
C ILE A 97 -7.86 -4.77 -2.04
N ASP A 98 -8.08 -4.95 -3.34
CA ASP A 98 -7.86 -6.26 -3.96
C ASP A 98 -6.37 -6.63 -3.94
N LEU A 99 -6.12 -7.93 -3.87
CA LEU A 99 -4.78 -8.49 -3.92
C LEU A 99 -4.59 -9.27 -5.22
N GLU A 100 -3.40 -9.13 -5.81
CA GLU A 100 -2.86 -10.07 -6.78
C GLU A 100 -2.10 -11.14 -6.00
N PRO A 101 -2.64 -12.37 -5.85
CA PRO A 101 -2.07 -13.35 -4.94
C PRO A 101 -0.74 -13.92 -5.45
N LEU A 102 0.18 -14.19 -4.52
CA LEU A 102 1.41 -14.95 -4.81
C LEU A 102 1.11 -16.39 -5.21
N ILE A 103 0.03 -16.96 -4.68
CA ILE A 103 -0.45 -18.31 -4.98
C ILE A 103 -1.89 -18.22 -5.44
N GLU A 104 -2.13 -18.52 -6.72
CA GLU A 104 -3.48 -18.54 -7.27
C GLU A 104 -4.36 -19.60 -6.57
N LYS A 105 -5.58 -19.19 -6.23
CA LYS A 105 -6.65 -20.08 -5.77
C LYS A 105 -7.78 -20.02 -6.80
N PRO A 106 -7.92 -21.05 -7.67
CA PRO A 106 -8.91 -21.01 -8.75
C PRO A 106 -10.31 -20.68 -8.23
N GLY A 107 -10.96 -19.71 -8.87
CA GLY A 107 -12.28 -19.23 -8.49
C GLY A 107 -12.32 -18.29 -7.28
N CYS A 108 -11.18 -17.85 -6.76
CA CYS A 108 -11.10 -16.93 -5.63
C CYS A 108 -10.42 -15.60 -6.00
N ASN A 109 -10.93 -14.51 -5.43
CA ASN A 109 -10.35 -13.16 -5.57
C ASN A 109 -10.10 -12.55 -4.19
N PRO A 110 -8.86 -12.57 -3.69
CA PRO A 110 -8.53 -12.04 -2.37
C PRO A 110 -8.58 -10.52 -2.31
N ALA A 111 -8.84 -9.99 -1.11
CA ALA A 111 -8.66 -8.59 -0.77
C ALA A 111 -8.05 -8.46 0.63
N CYS A 112 -7.26 -7.41 0.82
CA CYS A 112 -6.90 -6.89 2.13
C CYS A 112 -8.04 -5.99 2.62
N VAL A 113 -8.69 -6.39 3.69
CA VAL A 113 -9.78 -5.64 4.31
C VAL A 113 -9.22 -4.84 5.48
N VAL A 114 -9.30 -3.52 5.40
CA VAL A 114 -8.85 -2.60 6.44
C VAL A 114 -10.05 -2.05 7.17
N ASN A 115 -10.09 -2.23 8.49
CA ASN A 115 -11.15 -1.68 9.31
C ASN A 115 -10.90 -0.19 9.61
N VAL A 116 -11.87 0.65 9.26
CA VAL A 116 -11.79 2.12 9.41
C VAL A 116 -11.70 2.52 10.89
N ASN A 117 -12.41 1.80 11.77
CA ASN A 117 -12.53 2.11 13.20
C ASN A 117 -11.30 1.68 13.99
N THR A 118 -10.80 0.46 13.73
CA THR A 118 -9.73 -0.16 14.52
C THR A 118 -8.36 -0.11 13.86
N LYS A 119 -8.29 0.28 12.58
CA LYS A 119 -7.06 0.29 11.76
C LYS A 119 -6.40 -1.10 11.65
N THR A 120 -7.16 -2.17 11.85
CA THR A 120 -6.69 -3.56 11.72
C THR A 120 -6.96 -4.10 10.32
N THR A 121 -6.16 -5.08 9.91
CA THR A 121 -6.26 -5.73 8.59
C THR A 121 -6.65 -7.19 8.68
N GLU A 122 -7.41 -7.68 7.72
CA GLU A 122 -7.67 -9.11 7.50
C GLU A 122 -7.63 -9.45 6.00
N ILE A 123 -7.24 -10.68 5.65
CA ILE A 123 -7.33 -11.15 4.27
C ILE A 123 -8.67 -11.86 4.07
N ASN A 124 -9.44 -11.42 3.08
CA ASN A 124 -10.71 -12.03 2.72
C ASN A 124 -10.64 -12.66 1.33
N TRP A 125 -10.76 -13.99 1.27
CA TRP A 125 -10.83 -14.74 0.02
C TRP A 125 -12.28 -14.88 -0.44
N ARG A 126 -12.70 -14.05 -1.38
CA ARG A 126 -14.04 -14.14 -1.99
C ARG A 126 -14.01 -15.19 -3.09
N CYS A 127 -14.39 -16.42 -2.75
CA CYS A 127 -14.43 -17.54 -3.69
C CYS A 127 -15.84 -17.74 -4.27
N THR A 128 -15.93 -17.92 -5.58
CA THR A 128 -17.13 -18.41 -6.27
C THR A 128 -16.97 -19.90 -6.58
N GLY A 129 -18.04 -20.69 -6.37
CA GLY A 129 -18.01 -22.16 -6.41
C GLY A 129 -17.38 -22.78 -7.66
N ALA A 130 -16.65 -23.87 -7.41
CA ALA A 130 -15.85 -24.68 -8.33
C ALA A 130 -16.38 -24.82 -9.78
N LEU A 131 -15.44 -24.88 -10.72
CA LEU A 131 -15.67 -25.45 -12.05
C LEU A 131 -16.38 -26.81 -11.91
N PRO A 132 -17.42 -27.13 -12.69
CA PRO A 132 -17.98 -28.48 -12.70
C PRO A 132 -16.86 -29.48 -13.05
N PRO A 133 -16.88 -30.71 -12.50
CA PRO A 133 -15.90 -31.72 -12.85
C PRO A 133 -15.90 -31.91 -14.37
N ASN A 134 -14.69 -31.91 -14.92
CA ASN A 134 -14.36 -32.04 -16.33
C ASN A 134 -15.33 -33.01 -17.03
N SER A 135 -16.06 -32.54 -18.03
CA SER A 135 -17.05 -33.33 -18.79
C SER A 135 -16.42 -34.37 -19.73
N SER A 136 -15.24 -34.90 -19.40
CA SER A 136 -14.52 -35.89 -20.20
C SER A 136 -14.65 -37.33 -19.68
N ASP A 137 -15.40 -37.55 -18.61
CA ASP A 137 -15.65 -38.88 -18.01
C ASP A 137 -17.08 -39.38 -18.29
N PHE A 138 -17.55 -39.26 -19.54
CA PHE A 138 -18.73 -39.98 -20.05
C PHE A 138 -18.37 -40.83 -21.27
#